data_AF-A0A3B9D0P7-F1
#
_entry.id   AF-A0A3B9D0P7-F1
#
_cell.length_a   1.000
_cell.length_b   1.000
_cell.length_c   1.000
_cell.angle_alpha   90.00
_cell.angle_beta   90.00
_cell.angle_gamma   90.00
#
_symmetry.space_group_name_H-M   'P 1'
#
loop_
_entity.id
_entity.type
_entity.pdbx_description
1 polymer ?
#
loop_
_entity_poly.entity_id
_entity_poly.type
_entity_poly.pdbx_seq_one_letter_code
_entity_poly.pdbx_strand_id
1 'polypeptide(L)'
;MSRFRNTRESQWFRNMVELSILFVIVVMVLRAFVLEGYLISTGSMAPQLLGLHKQVKCPSCGFGFALGTTFDNSVDDDAAQTATCPNCRQTGIQLQDVPAAHGDQLLVHKGIFDFRQPGRWESVVFRNPATPGEAYVKRTAGLPGETIQLADGDLFVESQIARKDMLAVRSMRIPVYNDSFRPSEQHDWASPWQFGSSWSRSNGRIRFAEPKE
;
A
#
# COMPACT_ATOMS: atom_id res chain seq x y z
N MET A 1 24.51 -36.19 -55.14
CA MET A 1 24.68 -34.94 -54.36
C MET A 1 23.38 -34.63 -53.62
N SER A 2 23.22 -34.97 -52.33
CA SER A 2 22.21 -34.36 -51.42
C SER A 2 22.22 -35.00 -50.02
N ARG A 3 23.27 -34.81 -49.22
CA ARG A 3 23.31 -35.39 -47.86
C ARG A 3 24.02 -34.52 -46.82
N PHE A 4 23.68 -33.23 -46.72
CA PHE A 4 24.32 -32.34 -45.72
C PHE A 4 23.45 -31.22 -45.14
N ARG A 5 22.11 -31.35 -45.12
CA ARG A 5 21.22 -30.24 -44.71
C ARG A 5 20.39 -30.46 -43.44
N ASN A 6 20.52 -31.60 -42.74
CA ASN A 6 19.59 -31.98 -41.65
C ASN A 6 20.17 -32.01 -40.21
N THR A 7 21.46 -31.71 -40.02
CA THR A 7 22.09 -31.73 -38.69
C THR A 7 21.90 -30.43 -37.91
N ARG A 8 21.80 -29.28 -38.60
CA ARG A 8 21.72 -27.97 -37.96
C ARG A 8 20.36 -27.69 -37.31
N GLU A 9 19.25 -28.13 -37.91
CA GLU A 9 17.91 -27.98 -37.31
C GLU A 9 17.69 -28.91 -36.11
N SER A 10 18.12 -30.17 -36.20
CA SER A 10 18.02 -31.12 -35.09
C SER A 10 18.88 -30.70 -33.89
N GLN A 11 20.07 -30.14 -34.14
CA GLN A 11 20.93 -29.63 -33.08
C GLN A 11 20.39 -28.34 -32.47
N TRP A 12 19.81 -27.45 -33.28
CA TRP A 12 19.10 -26.27 -32.79
C TRP A 12 17.89 -26.65 -31.92
N PHE A 13 17.08 -27.62 -32.36
CA PHE A 13 15.93 -28.09 -31.61
C PHE A 13 16.32 -28.73 -30.27
N ARG A 14 17.39 -29.55 -30.25
CA ARG A 14 17.91 -30.14 -29.01
C ARG A 14 18.40 -29.07 -28.03
N ASN A 15 19.15 -28.07 -28.52
CA ASN A 15 19.61 -26.96 -27.68
C ASN A 15 18.44 -26.12 -27.16
N MET A 16 17.40 -25.91 -27.96
CA MET A 16 16.19 -25.22 -27.50
C MET A 16 15.50 -26.00 -26.39
N VAL A 17 15.34 -27.32 -26.54
CA VAL A 17 14.75 -28.18 -25.52
C VAL A 17 15.59 -28.17 -24.24
N GLU A 18 16.92 -28.29 -24.35
CA GLU A 18 17.84 -28.25 -23.21
C GLU A 18 17.78 -26.92 -22.46
N LEU A 19 17.84 -25.79 -23.18
CA LEU A 19 17.72 -24.46 -22.57
C LEU A 19 16.34 -24.24 -21.94
N SER A 20 15.28 -24.79 -22.55
CA SER A 20 13.93 -24.72 -21.99
C SER A 20 13.82 -25.51 -20.69
N ILE A 21 14.39 -26.72 -20.63
CA ILE A 21 14.42 -27.54 -19.42
C ILE A 21 15.22 -26.84 -18.32
N LEU A 22 16.41 -26.33 -18.63
CA LEU A 22 17.23 -25.59 -17.67
C LEU A 22 16.50 -24.35 -17.16
N PHE A 23 15.81 -23.61 -18.04
CA PHE A 23 15.00 -22.46 -17.66
C PHE A 23 13.87 -22.85 -16.69
N VAL A 24 13.13 -23.92 -16.98
CA VAL A 24 12.05 -24.41 -16.10
C VAL A 24 12.61 -24.83 -14.73
N ILE A 25 13.74 -25.54 -14.69
CA ILE A 25 14.40 -25.92 -13.43
C ILE A 25 14.80 -24.68 -12.64
N VAL A 26 15.44 -23.69 -13.29
CA VAL A 26 15.84 -22.44 -12.63
C VAL A 26 14.62 -21.71 -12.07
N VAL A 27 13.53 -21.60 -12.83
CA VAL A 27 12.28 -20.97 -12.35
C VAL A 27 11.70 -21.74 -11.17
N MET A 28 11.68 -23.07 -11.20
CA MET A 28 11.18 -23.89 -10.09
C MET A 28 12.02 -23.72 -8.83
N VAL A 29 13.35 -23.75 -8.95
CA VAL A 29 14.27 -23.53 -7.81
C VAL A 29 14.10 -22.13 -7.25
N LEU A 30 14.05 -21.11 -8.11
CA LEU A 30 13.87 -19.72 -7.71
C LEU A 30 12.53 -19.52 -6.99
N ARG A 31 11.45 -20.15 -7.45
CA ARG A 31 10.13 -20.07 -6.78
C ARG A 31 10.05 -20.90 -5.49
N ALA A 32 10.76 -22.01 -5.42
CA ALA A 32 10.80 -22.86 -4.23
C ALA A 32 11.54 -22.15 -3.08
N PHE A 33 12.71 -21.57 -3.36
CA PHE A 33 13.64 -21.13 -2.33
C PHE A 33 13.82 -19.62 -2.20
N VAL A 34 13.71 -18.87 -3.30
CA VAL A 34 14.07 -17.43 -3.30
C VAL A 34 12.84 -16.55 -3.20
N LEU A 35 11.86 -16.73 -4.09
CA LEU A 35 10.72 -15.83 -4.23
C LEU A 35 9.39 -16.49 -3.87
N GLU A 36 8.58 -15.82 -3.05
CA GLU A 36 7.18 -16.16 -2.80
C GLU A 36 6.26 -15.04 -3.29
N GLY A 37 5.14 -15.42 -3.91
CA GLY A 37 4.06 -14.48 -4.21
C GLY A 37 3.03 -14.48 -3.08
N TYR A 38 2.66 -13.31 -2.57
CA TYR A 38 1.59 -13.14 -1.59
C TYR A 38 0.51 -12.21 -2.13
N LEU A 39 -0.75 -12.53 -1.83
CA LEU A 39 -1.89 -11.64 -2.02
C LEU A 39 -2.28 -11.07 -0.67
N ILE A 40 -2.29 -9.75 -0.54
CA ILE A 40 -2.58 -9.09 0.73
C ILE A 40 -4.10 -9.14 0.96
N SER A 41 -4.51 -9.77 2.07
CA SER A 41 -5.91 -9.83 2.46
C SER A 41 -6.36 -8.59 3.23
N THR A 42 -5.47 -7.94 3.99
CA THR A 42 -5.82 -6.87 4.94
C THR A 42 -5.42 -5.47 4.46
N GLY A 43 -6.26 -4.46 4.72
CA GLY A 43 -5.97 -3.06 4.41
C GLY A 43 -5.13 -2.32 5.46
N SER A 44 -4.45 -3.01 6.39
CA SER A 44 -3.77 -2.36 7.52
C SER A 44 -2.55 -1.50 7.15
N MET A 45 -2.05 -1.68 5.92
CA MET A 45 -0.95 -0.90 5.35
C MET A 45 -1.47 0.10 4.30
N ALA A 46 -2.78 0.32 4.20
CA ALA A 46 -3.36 1.33 3.34
C ALA A 46 -3.01 2.75 3.84
N PRO A 47 -2.83 3.73 2.95
CA PRO A 47 -3.06 3.66 1.50
C PRO A 47 -1.90 3.05 0.69
N GLN A 48 -0.78 2.68 1.30
CA GLN A 48 0.43 2.26 0.57
C GLN A 48 0.32 0.86 -0.02
N LEU A 49 -0.30 -0.05 0.71
CA LEU A 49 -0.56 -1.42 0.28
C LEU A 49 -2.02 -1.73 0.56
N LEU A 50 -2.74 -1.99 -0.51
CA LEU A 50 -4.17 -2.24 -0.46
C LEU A 50 -4.42 -3.73 -0.24
N GLY A 51 -5.26 -4.05 0.75
CA GLY A 51 -5.84 -5.37 0.90
C GLY A 51 -7.08 -5.52 0.03
N LEU A 52 -7.95 -6.46 0.37
CA LEU A 52 -9.29 -6.50 -0.23
C LEU A 52 -10.02 -5.18 0.06
N HIS A 53 -10.50 -4.50 -0.98
CA HIS A 53 -11.08 -3.16 -0.83
C HIS A 53 -12.12 -2.84 -1.90
N LYS A 54 -13.02 -1.90 -1.60
CA LYS A 54 -13.89 -1.24 -2.58
C LYS A 54 -13.29 0.11 -2.95
N GLN A 55 -13.14 0.37 -4.25
CA GLN A 55 -12.64 1.66 -4.74
C GLN A 55 -13.81 2.63 -4.92
N VAL A 56 -13.92 3.61 -4.02
CA VAL A 56 -15.06 4.53 -3.95
C VAL A 56 -14.67 5.89 -4.49
N LYS A 57 -15.56 6.50 -5.28
CA LYS A 57 -15.43 7.90 -5.69
C LYS A 57 -16.50 8.73 -4.98
N CYS A 58 -16.08 9.76 -4.26
CA CYS A 58 -17.02 10.64 -3.57
C CYS A 58 -17.90 11.40 -4.57
N PRO A 59 -19.24 11.38 -4.44
CA PRO A 59 -20.15 12.12 -5.34
C PRO A 59 -20.08 13.64 -5.13
N SER A 60 -19.68 14.10 -3.94
CA SER A 60 -19.63 15.51 -3.60
C SER A 60 -18.34 16.19 -4.10
N CYS A 61 -17.16 15.62 -3.76
CA CYS A 61 -15.87 16.24 -4.11
C CYS A 61 -15.08 15.49 -5.21
N GLY A 62 -15.53 14.32 -5.66
CA GLY A 62 -14.85 13.52 -6.67
C GLY A 62 -13.60 12.76 -6.18
N PHE A 63 -13.22 12.89 -4.90
CA PHE A 63 -12.04 12.21 -4.34
C PHE A 63 -12.21 10.69 -4.36
N GLY A 64 -11.24 9.98 -4.92
CA GLY A 64 -11.17 8.52 -4.94
C GLY A 64 -10.42 7.98 -3.74
N PHE A 65 -10.98 6.98 -3.05
CA PHE A 65 -10.35 6.34 -1.90
C PHE A 65 -10.71 4.85 -1.83
N ALA A 66 -9.82 4.06 -1.25
CA ALA A 66 -10.02 2.63 -1.01
C ALA A 66 -10.61 2.41 0.38
N LEU A 67 -11.69 1.64 0.47
CA LEU A 67 -12.28 1.18 1.72
C LEU A 67 -12.03 -0.32 1.88
N GLY A 68 -11.32 -0.72 2.94
CA GLY A 68 -11.05 -2.13 3.20
C GLY A 68 -12.32 -2.93 3.47
N THR A 69 -12.41 -4.15 2.94
CA THR A 69 -13.50 -5.09 3.18
C THR A 69 -12.95 -6.42 3.66
N THR A 70 -13.75 -7.19 4.39
CA THR A 70 -13.41 -8.57 4.79
C THR A 70 -13.91 -9.58 3.75
N PHE A 71 -13.27 -10.75 3.67
CA PHE A 71 -13.65 -11.82 2.73
C PHE A 71 -14.93 -12.57 3.14
N ASP A 72 -15.40 -12.36 4.37
CA ASP A 72 -16.56 -13.06 4.88
C ASP A 72 -17.83 -12.29 4.50
N ASN A 73 -18.47 -12.72 3.41
CA ASN A 73 -19.84 -12.33 3.05
C ASN A 73 -20.88 -13.13 3.86
N SER A 74 -20.53 -13.71 5.02
CA SER A 74 -21.33 -14.78 5.64
C SER A 74 -22.02 -14.47 6.96
N VAL A 75 -21.86 -13.29 7.57
CA VAL A 75 -22.69 -12.89 8.73
C VAL A 75 -22.84 -11.36 8.73
N ASP A 76 -24.08 -10.89 8.53
CA ASP A 76 -24.54 -9.50 8.70
C ASP A 76 -23.80 -8.41 7.91
N ASP A 77 -24.10 -8.32 6.61
CA ASP A 77 -23.68 -7.30 5.63
C ASP A 77 -24.30 -5.89 5.90
N ASP A 78 -24.55 -5.58 7.18
CA ASP A 78 -25.01 -4.27 7.69
C ASP A 78 -23.85 -3.45 8.29
N ALA A 79 -22.65 -4.03 8.41
CA ALA A 79 -21.46 -3.33 8.88
C ALA A 79 -20.85 -2.44 7.77
N ALA A 80 -21.52 -1.31 7.55
CA ALA A 80 -21.18 -0.19 6.68
C ALA A 80 -21.47 -0.39 5.18
N GLN A 81 -22.75 -0.44 4.80
CA GLN A 81 -23.21 -0.14 3.43
C GLN A 81 -22.87 1.29 2.99
N THR A 82 -22.49 2.16 3.93
CA THR A 82 -22.15 3.56 3.69
C THR A 82 -20.71 3.87 4.03
N ALA A 83 -20.05 4.68 3.20
CA ALA A 83 -18.73 5.24 3.48
C ALA A 83 -18.82 6.73 3.82
N THR A 84 -17.81 7.20 4.57
CA THR A 84 -17.53 8.62 4.77
C THR A 84 -16.29 9.00 3.98
N CYS A 85 -16.39 10.06 3.17
CA CYS A 85 -15.24 10.54 2.41
C CYS A 85 -14.16 11.11 3.35
N PRO A 86 -12.90 10.64 3.28
CA PRO A 86 -11.82 11.16 4.14
C PRO A 86 -11.43 12.60 3.79
N ASN A 87 -11.80 13.08 2.60
CA ASN A 87 -11.40 14.40 2.11
C ASN A 87 -12.44 15.50 2.45
N CYS A 88 -13.69 15.37 2.00
CA CYS A 88 -14.74 16.37 2.25
C CYS A 88 -15.70 16.01 3.39
N ARG A 89 -15.55 14.82 4.00
CA ARG A 89 -16.41 14.31 5.08
C ARG A 89 -17.88 14.08 4.71
N GLN A 90 -18.21 14.02 3.42
CA GLN A 90 -19.52 13.55 2.97
C GLN A 90 -19.77 12.14 3.50
N THR A 91 -20.83 11.98 4.29
CA THR A 91 -21.31 10.70 4.83
C THR A 91 -22.36 10.09 3.90
N GLY A 92 -22.75 8.83 4.16
CA GLY A 92 -23.86 8.19 3.45
C GLY A 92 -23.56 7.79 2.01
N ILE A 93 -22.29 7.55 1.66
CA ILE A 93 -21.92 7.11 0.30
C ILE A 93 -22.24 5.62 0.17
N GLN A 94 -23.26 5.26 -0.61
CA GLN A 94 -23.67 3.87 -0.81
C GLN A 94 -22.58 3.02 -1.48
N LEU A 95 -22.36 1.81 -0.97
CA LEU A 95 -21.31 0.89 -1.41
C LEU A 95 -21.85 -0.40 -2.06
N GLN A 96 -23.16 -0.53 -2.16
CA GLN A 96 -23.87 -1.69 -2.70
C GLN A 96 -23.42 -2.03 -4.13
N ASP A 97 -23.23 -1.01 -4.97
CA ASP A 97 -22.90 -1.18 -6.40
C ASP A 97 -21.38 -1.12 -6.67
N VAL A 98 -20.56 -0.94 -5.64
CA VAL A 98 -19.11 -0.83 -5.79
C VAL A 98 -18.49 -2.23 -5.71
N PRO A 99 -17.88 -2.75 -6.79
CA PRO A 99 -17.26 -4.07 -6.76
C PRO A 99 -16.04 -4.08 -5.84
N ALA A 100 -15.84 -5.20 -5.15
CA ALA A 100 -14.62 -5.43 -4.38
C ALA A 100 -13.46 -5.74 -5.35
N ALA A 101 -12.35 -5.04 -5.17
CA ALA A 101 -11.08 -5.29 -5.81
C ALA A 101 -10.21 -6.17 -4.90
N HIS A 102 -9.45 -7.06 -5.52
CA HIS A 102 -8.43 -7.84 -4.83
C HIS A 102 -7.30 -6.92 -4.35
N GLY A 103 -6.63 -7.33 -3.28
CA GLY A 103 -5.47 -6.60 -2.76
C GLY A 103 -4.24 -6.71 -3.65
N ASP A 104 -3.24 -5.91 -3.30
CA ASP A 104 -1.96 -5.87 -3.97
C ASP A 104 -1.25 -7.23 -3.90
N GLN A 105 -0.52 -7.54 -4.97
CA GLN A 105 0.31 -8.74 -5.08
C GLN A 105 1.77 -8.39 -4.82
N LEU A 106 2.39 -9.08 -3.87
CA LEU A 106 3.77 -8.87 -3.49
C LEU A 106 4.62 -10.06 -3.92
N LEU A 107 5.82 -9.76 -4.44
CA LEU A 107 6.88 -10.73 -4.66
C LEU A 107 7.93 -10.54 -3.55
N VAL A 108 8.08 -11.55 -2.71
CA VAL A 108 8.85 -11.47 -1.46
C VAL A 108 10.06 -12.39 -1.54
N HIS A 109 11.22 -11.89 -1.10
CA HIS A 109 12.42 -12.69 -0.95
C HIS A 109 12.42 -13.43 0.39
N LYS A 110 12.34 -14.77 0.38
CA LYS A 110 12.14 -15.59 1.58
C LYS A 110 13.30 -15.53 2.58
N GLY A 111 14.54 -15.62 2.07
CA GLY A 111 15.74 -15.76 2.91
C GLY A 111 16.57 -14.48 3.06
N ILE A 112 16.02 -13.29 2.80
CA ILE A 112 16.85 -12.06 2.79
C ILE A 112 17.46 -11.77 4.17
N PHE A 113 16.74 -12.14 5.23
CA PHE A 113 17.16 -11.90 6.61
C PHE A 113 18.13 -12.95 7.17
N ASP A 114 18.42 -14.00 6.41
CA ASP A 114 19.51 -14.93 6.71
C ASP A 114 20.89 -14.31 6.38
N PHE A 115 20.91 -13.31 5.48
CA PHE A 115 22.14 -12.66 5.01
C PHE A 115 22.36 -11.27 5.61
N ARG A 116 21.30 -10.60 6.09
CA ARG A 116 21.38 -9.28 6.74
C ARG A 116 20.27 -9.06 7.76
N GLN A 117 20.47 -8.12 8.67
CA GLN A 117 19.39 -7.69 9.56
C GLN A 117 18.35 -6.82 8.83
N PRO A 118 17.09 -6.80 9.31
CA PRO A 118 16.08 -5.88 8.78
C PRO A 118 16.46 -4.43 9.07
N GLY A 119 16.17 -3.54 8.13
CA GLY A 119 16.27 -2.10 8.34
C GLY A 119 15.08 -1.56 9.13
N ARG A 120 15.29 -0.48 9.89
CA ARG A 120 14.16 0.25 10.47
C ARG A 120 13.29 0.83 9.36
N TRP A 121 11.98 0.81 9.55
CA TRP A 121 10.92 1.23 8.61
C TRP A 121 10.78 0.36 7.35
N GLU A 122 11.60 -0.68 7.22
CA GLU A 122 11.51 -1.65 6.14
C GLU A 122 10.19 -2.43 6.22
N SER A 123 9.55 -2.65 5.06
CA SER A 123 8.37 -3.50 4.98
C SER A 123 8.79 -4.97 5.05
N VAL A 124 8.18 -5.71 5.96
CA VAL A 124 8.43 -7.14 6.17
C VAL A 124 7.13 -7.91 6.02
N VAL A 125 7.25 -9.12 5.49
CA VAL A 125 6.14 -10.07 5.39
C VAL A 125 6.41 -11.22 6.34
N PHE A 126 5.43 -11.54 7.16
CA PHE A 126 5.48 -12.69 8.05
C PHE A 126 4.15 -13.43 8.03
N ARG A 127 4.19 -14.73 8.34
CA ARG A 127 2.99 -15.56 8.42
C ARG A 127 2.32 -15.31 9.77
N ASN A 128 1.00 -15.19 9.77
CA ASN A 128 0.24 -15.12 11.01
C ASN A 128 0.45 -16.41 11.82
N PRO A 129 0.95 -16.35 13.08
CA PRO A 129 1.12 -17.54 13.91
C PRO A 129 -0.18 -18.31 14.16
N ALA A 130 -1.32 -17.61 14.23
CA ALA A 130 -2.63 -18.23 14.43
C ALA A 130 -3.17 -18.90 13.16
N THR A 131 -2.76 -18.42 11.98
CA THR A 131 -3.27 -18.90 10.68
C THR A 131 -2.14 -18.84 9.64
N PRO A 132 -1.29 -19.87 9.54
CA PRO A 132 -0.06 -19.84 8.74
C PRO A 132 -0.26 -19.65 7.21
N GLY A 133 -1.48 -19.82 6.72
CA GLY A 133 -1.86 -19.53 5.33
C GLY A 133 -2.03 -18.04 5.03
N GLU A 134 -2.13 -17.19 6.05
CA GLU A 134 -2.25 -15.75 5.91
C GLU A 134 -0.91 -15.05 6.11
N ALA A 135 -0.56 -14.20 5.16
CA ALA A 135 0.63 -13.36 5.25
C ALA A 135 0.24 -11.93 5.64
N TYR A 136 0.94 -11.39 6.64
CA TYR A 136 0.81 -10.00 7.06
C TYR A 136 2.02 -9.20 6.64
N VAL A 137 1.74 -7.99 6.17
CA VAL A 137 2.75 -7.01 5.83
C VAL A 137 2.73 -5.93 6.89
N LYS A 138 3.89 -5.68 7.50
CA LYS A 138 4.08 -4.62 8.49
C LYS A 138 5.40 -3.91 8.22
N ARG A 139 5.67 -2.84 8.97
CA ARG A 139 6.98 -2.18 8.97
C ARG A 139 7.72 -2.44 10.26
N THR A 140 9.03 -2.63 10.16
CA THR A 140 9.91 -2.82 11.31
C THR A 140 10.08 -1.51 12.07
N ALA A 141 9.52 -1.42 13.27
CA ALA A 141 9.64 -0.23 14.12
C ALA A 141 10.85 -0.30 15.07
N GLY A 142 11.13 -1.49 15.63
CA GLY A 142 12.27 -1.76 16.52
C GLY A 142 13.16 -2.87 15.99
N LEU A 143 14.44 -2.85 16.35
CA LEU A 143 15.44 -3.85 15.97
C LEU A 143 15.84 -4.69 17.19
N PRO A 144 16.45 -5.88 16.98
CA PRO A 144 16.92 -6.73 18.08
C PRO A 144 17.86 -5.98 19.02
N GLY A 145 17.63 -6.08 20.33
CA GLY A 145 18.46 -5.45 21.36
C GLY A 145 18.10 -4.01 21.71
N GLU A 146 17.11 -3.42 21.06
CA GLU A 146 16.69 -2.03 21.33
C GLU A 146 15.58 -1.94 22.38
N THR A 147 15.65 -0.89 23.20
CA THR A 147 14.54 -0.45 24.04
C THR A 147 13.66 0.52 23.25
N ILE A 148 12.41 0.11 23.02
CA ILE A 148 11.40 0.94 22.35
C ILE A 148 10.38 1.49 23.34
N GLN A 149 9.96 2.73 23.13
CA GLN A 149 8.89 3.37 23.89
C GLN A 149 7.97 4.14 22.95
N LEU A 150 6.66 4.02 23.16
CA LEU A 150 5.66 4.87 22.53
C LEU A 150 5.20 5.90 23.55
N ALA A 151 5.36 7.18 23.24
CA ALA A 151 4.92 8.29 24.09
C ALA A 151 4.43 9.44 23.21
N ASP A 152 3.27 10.01 23.53
CA ASP A 152 2.66 11.13 22.80
C ASP A 152 2.51 10.92 21.28
N GLY A 153 2.36 9.66 20.84
CA GLY A 153 2.26 9.28 19.43
C GLY A 153 3.60 9.14 18.71
N ASP A 154 4.72 9.45 19.37
CA ASP A 154 6.06 9.28 18.87
C ASP A 154 6.67 7.93 19.29
N LEU A 155 7.51 7.39 18.41
CA LEU A 155 8.35 6.23 18.72
C LEU A 155 9.71 6.73 19.21
N PHE A 156 10.13 6.24 20.37
CA PHE A 156 11.45 6.44 20.94
C PHE A 156 12.23 5.14 20.91
N VAL A 157 13.52 5.24 20.60
CA VAL A 157 14.51 4.16 20.63
C VAL A 157 15.67 4.66 21.48
N GLU A 158 16.00 3.95 22.55
CA GLU A 158 17.03 4.38 23.52
C GLU A 158 16.82 5.84 23.99
N SER A 159 15.56 6.16 24.35
CA SER A 159 15.11 7.49 24.77
C SER A 159 15.25 8.62 23.75
N GLN A 160 15.60 8.32 22.49
CA GLN A 160 15.66 9.29 21.40
C GLN A 160 14.50 9.07 20.42
N ILE A 161 13.91 10.16 19.91
CA ILE A 161 12.84 10.06 18.90
C ILE A 161 13.39 9.37 17.66
N ALA A 162 12.78 8.25 17.28
CA ALA A 162 13.07 7.52 16.06
C ALA A 162 12.50 8.27 14.85
N ARG A 163 13.22 9.31 14.42
CA ARG A 163 12.83 10.10 13.25
C ARG A 163 12.92 9.26 11.99
N LYS A 164 11.91 9.40 11.14
CA LYS A 164 11.88 8.80 9.81
C LYS A 164 12.71 9.67 8.87
N ASP A 165 13.54 9.06 8.03
CA ASP A 165 14.19 9.78 6.94
C ASP A 165 13.16 10.21 5.88
N MET A 166 13.60 11.01 4.90
CA MET A 166 12.69 11.54 3.88
C MET A 166 12.07 10.45 3.00
N LEU A 167 12.77 9.32 2.79
CA LEU A 167 12.25 8.21 1.99
C LEU A 167 11.13 7.49 2.75
N ALA A 168 11.38 7.18 4.03
CA ALA A 168 10.45 6.59 4.97
C ALA A 168 9.21 7.49 5.13
N VAL A 169 9.38 8.79 5.39
CA VAL A 169 8.28 9.76 5.48
C VAL A 169 7.42 9.75 4.21
N ARG A 170 8.04 9.85 3.03
CA ARG A 170 7.30 9.85 1.76
C ARG A 170 6.55 8.54 1.53
N SER A 171 7.12 7.42 1.93
CA SER A 171 6.48 6.12 1.81
C SER A 171 5.29 5.97 2.76
N MET A 172 5.31 6.60 3.94
CA MET A 172 4.29 6.42 4.98
C MET A 172 3.28 7.58 5.09
N ARG A 173 3.40 8.62 4.25
CA ARG A 173 2.49 9.77 4.31
C ARG A 173 1.05 9.35 4.05
N ILE A 174 0.14 9.80 4.90
CA ILE A 174 -1.30 9.63 4.70
C ILE A 174 -1.86 10.97 4.22
N PRO A 175 -2.56 11.02 3.07
CA PRO A 175 -3.19 12.25 2.62
C PRO A 175 -4.33 12.60 3.58
N VAL A 176 -4.21 13.74 4.27
CA VAL A 176 -5.27 14.25 5.15
C VAL A 176 -6.34 15.00 4.36
N TYR A 177 -5.91 15.80 3.37
CA TYR A 177 -6.79 16.60 2.53
C TYR A 177 -6.13 16.85 1.18
N ASN A 178 -6.90 16.78 0.10
CA ASN A 178 -6.49 17.13 -1.24
C ASN A 178 -7.34 18.28 -1.77
N ASP A 179 -6.70 19.43 -1.87
CA ASP A 179 -7.31 20.70 -2.26
C ASP A 179 -7.73 20.76 -3.75
N SER A 180 -7.30 19.80 -4.58
CA SER A 180 -7.80 19.63 -5.95
C SER A 180 -9.20 19.01 -5.99
N PHE A 181 -9.65 18.39 -4.91
CA PHE A 181 -10.96 17.73 -4.81
C PHE A 181 -11.84 18.47 -3.81
N ARG A 182 -12.26 19.68 -4.16
CA ARG A 182 -13.20 20.46 -3.35
C ARG A 182 -14.63 20.12 -3.76
N PRO A 183 -15.56 19.98 -2.81
CA PRO A 183 -16.98 19.93 -3.16
C PRO A 183 -17.40 21.28 -3.75
N SER A 184 -18.42 21.27 -4.62
CA SER A 184 -19.03 22.52 -5.08
C SER A 184 -19.63 23.28 -3.89
N GLU A 185 -19.65 24.61 -3.95
CA GLU A 185 -20.12 25.53 -2.89
C GLU A 185 -21.58 25.29 -2.43
N GLN A 186 -22.28 24.33 -3.02
CA GLN A 186 -23.69 24.05 -2.80
C GLN A 186 -23.97 23.16 -1.57
N HIS A 187 -22.94 22.65 -0.89
CA HIS A 187 -23.08 21.86 0.34
C HIS A 187 -22.51 22.66 1.54
N ASP A 188 -23.03 22.41 2.75
CA ASP A 188 -22.57 22.92 4.06
C ASP A 188 -21.14 22.44 4.44
N TRP A 189 -20.23 22.45 3.48
CA TRP A 189 -18.86 22.03 3.64
C TRP A 189 -18.00 23.17 4.18
N ALA A 190 -17.51 22.99 5.40
CA ALA A 190 -16.48 23.85 5.97
C ALA A 190 -15.08 23.37 5.54
N SER A 191 -14.25 24.30 5.04
CA SER A 191 -12.84 23.99 4.75
C SER A 191 -12.12 23.54 6.02
N PRO A 192 -11.27 22.49 5.96
CA PRO A 192 -10.40 22.13 7.09
C PRO A 192 -9.43 23.26 7.47
N TRP A 193 -9.17 24.17 6.54
CA TRP A 193 -8.23 25.27 6.71
C TRP A 193 -9.00 26.53 7.13
N GLN A 194 -8.77 26.97 8.37
CA GLN A 194 -9.24 28.25 8.87
C GLN A 194 -8.10 29.26 8.76
N PHE A 195 -8.38 30.41 8.18
CA PHE A 195 -7.39 31.47 7.96
C PHE A 195 -7.60 32.59 8.98
N GLY A 196 -6.53 33.02 9.63
CA GLY A 196 -6.54 34.23 10.46
C GLY A 196 -6.76 35.49 9.61
N SER A 197 -7.07 36.61 10.25
CA SER A 197 -7.36 37.90 9.58
C SER A 197 -6.23 38.40 8.67
N SER A 198 -4.98 38.03 8.94
CA SER A 198 -3.81 38.38 8.11
C SER A 198 -3.64 37.50 6.87
N TRP A 199 -4.51 36.52 6.64
CA TRP A 199 -4.44 35.62 5.49
C TRP A 199 -5.66 35.85 4.59
N SER A 200 -5.43 36.08 3.30
CA SER A 200 -6.49 36.16 2.29
C SER A 200 -6.39 35.01 1.31
N ARG A 201 -7.54 34.50 0.88
CA ARG A 201 -7.63 33.44 -0.14
C ARG A 201 -8.33 33.97 -1.38
N SER A 202 -7.71 33.84 -2.55
CA SER A 202 -8.33 34.18 -3.83
C SER A 202 -7.97 33.12 -4.88
N ASN A 203 -8.97 32.62 -5.61
CA ASN A 203 -8.81 31.62 -6.68
C ASN A 203 -7.94 30.41 -6.28
N GLY A 204 -8.12 29.89 -5.06
CA GLY A 204 -7.36 28.75 -4.54
C GLY A 204 -5.91 29.07 -4.12
N ARG A 205 -5.45 30.31 -4.26
CA ARG A 205 -4.17 30.78 -3.72
C ARG A 205 -4.38 31.41 -2.35
N ILE A 206 -3.40 31.22 -1.48
CA ILE A 206 -3.37 31.76 -0.12
C ILE A 206 -2.26 32.81 -0.10
N ARG A 207 -2.58 34.02 0.39
CA ARG A 207 -1.65 35.14 0.51
C ARG A 207 -1.64 35.63 1.95
N PHE A 208 -0.45 35.70 2.55
CA PHE A 208 -0.23 36.41 3.80
C PHE A 208 -0.17 37.91 3.50
N ALA A 209 -0.99 38.70 4.19
CA ALA A 209 -0.81 40.14 4.29
C ALA A 209 0.34 40.37 5.27
N GLU A 210 1.29 41.24 4.91
CA GLU A 210 2.44 41.60 5.75
C GLU A 210 2.00 41.93 7.19
N PRO A 211 2.81 41.58 8.20
CA PRO A 211 2.46 41.84 9.57
C PRO A 211 2.27 43.36 9.73
N LYS A 212 1.13 43.79 10.28
CA LYS A 212 1.01 45.16 10.77
C LYS A 212 2.01 45.32 11.91
N GLU A 213 3.03 46.15 11.70
CA GLU A 213 3.94 46.62 12.75
C GLU A 213 3.17 47.26 13.93
#